data_AF-A0A1R1XQ85-F1
#
_entry.id   AF-A0A1R1XQ85-F1
#
_cell.length_a   1.000
_cell.length_b   1.000
_cell.length_c   1.000
_cell.angle_alpha   90.00
_cell.angle_beta   90.00
_cell.angle_gamma   90.00
#
_symmetry.space_group_name_H-M   'P 1'
#
loop_
_entity.id
_entity.type
_entity.pdbx_description
1 polymer ?
#
loop_
_entity_poly.entity_id
_entity_poly.type
_entity_poly.pdbx_seq_one_letter_code
_entity_poly.pdbx_strand_id
1 'polypeptide(L)'
;MFVRRIKKAINPEDLKLKTLADFGYEFELDGIRHPERGAVDREVIKMLEKDFSLKSIRIPINSTENDPSCLIYHTPGANTKENLVVIATSYSSGPGLWNSASVAIHGFLNGSIAFLINGLTELGYGVLILNPNENFWSPSGRAVTTNDYSQENIEIPSSDCLDSHLKYTWNNVLK
;
A
#
# COMPACT_ATOMS: atom_id res chain seq x y z
N MET A 1 -36.28 10.61 -1.90
CA MET A 1 -35.06 10.70 -1.06
C MET A 1 -34.97 9.40 -0.26
N PHE A 2 -34.18 8.42 -0.72
CA PHE A 2 -34.03 7.14 -0.03
C PHE A 2 -32.80 7.21 0.88
N VAL A 3 -33.03 7.46 2.17
CA VAL A 3 -31.98 7.35 3.19
C VAL A 3 -31.81 5.86 3.50
N ARG A 4 -30.70 5.26 3.07
CA ARG A 4 -30.31 3.91 3.50
C ARG A 4 -30.11 3.95 5.02
N ARG A 5 -31.02 3.35 5.78
CA ARG A 5 -30.82 3.11 7.23
C ARG A 5 -29.61 2.20 7.39
N ILE A 6 -28.52 2.74 7.95
CA ILE A 6 -27.38 1.96 8.42
C ILE A 6 -27.92 1.01 9.51
N LYS A 7 -27.89 -0.30 9.24
CA LYS A 7 -28.43 -1.35 10.13
C LYS A 7 -27.49 -1.75 11.27
N LYS A 8 -26.31 -1.14 11.37
CA LYS A 8 -25.32 -1.45 12.41
C LYS A 8 -25.28 -0.27 13.38
N ALA A 9 -25.51 -0.52 14.67
CA ALA A 9 -25.24 0.47 15.70
C ALA A 9 -23.75 0.82 15.61
N ILE A 10 -23.43 2.09 15.38
CA ILE A 10 -22.07 2.60 15.41
C ILE A 10 -21.73 2.82 16.89
N ASN A 11 -20.82 2.03 17.46
CA ASN A 11 -20.35 2.28 18.82
C ASN A 11 -19.35 3.44 18.79
N PRO A 12 -19.28 4.28 19.85
CA PRO A 12 -18.29 5.36 19.91
C PRO A 12 -16.83 4.88 19.73
N GLU A 13 -16.53 3.65 20.15
CA GLU A 13 -15.23 3.01 19.94
C GLU A 13 -14.96 2.69 18.47
N ASP A 14 -16.00 2.44 17.66
CA ASP A 14 -15.87 2.24 16.20
C ASP A 14 -15.55 3.56 15.48
N LEU A 15 -15.76 4.71 16.12
CA LEU A 15 -15.42 6.05 15.62
C LEU A 15 -14.04 6.52 16.09
N LYS A 16 -13.40 5.79 17.01
CA LYS A 16 -12.07 6.16 17.50
C LYS A 16 -11.04 5.88 16.39
N LEU A 17 -10.56 6.95 15.75
CA LEU A 17 -9.44 6.86 14.82
C LEU A 17 -8.22 6.34 15.59
N LYS A 18 -7.68 5.20 15.14
CA LYS A 18 -6.40 4.70 15.64
C LYS A 18 -5.30 5.70 15.27
N THR A 19 -4.49 6.07 16.26
CA THR A 19 -3.35 7.00 16.15
C THR A 19 -2.07 6.22 15.85
N LEU A 20 -1.00 6.90 15.43
CA LEU A 20 0.31 6.25 15.22
C LEU A 20 0.84 5.56 16.50
N ALA A 21 0.59 6.14 17.68
CA ALA A 21 1.00 5.55 18.96
C ALA A 21 0.36 4.17 19.21
N ASP A 22 -0.88 3.96 18.75
CA ASP A 22 -1.57 2.67 18.85
C ASP A 22 -0.88 1.55 18.01
N PHE A 23 0.08 1.93 17.14
CA PHE A 23 0.89 1.02 16.32
C PHE A 23 2.37 1.00 16.73
N GLY A 24 2.72 1.48 17.92
CA GLY A 24 4.08 1.40 18.46
C GLY A 24 5.02 2.49 17.98
N TYR A 25 4.49 3.59 17.42
CA TYR A 25 5.29 4.76 17.08
C TYR A 25 5.59 5.62 18.31
N GLU A 26 6.83 6.05 18.43
CA GLU A 26 7.31 6.96 19.46
C GLU A 26 7.48 8.37 18.88
N PHE A 27 7.04 9.37 19.64
CA PHE A 27 7.22 10.78 19.30
C PHE A 27 8.46 11.29 20.03
N GLU A 28 9.54 11.53 19.30
CA GLU A 28 10.77 12.15 19.79
C GLU A 28 10.82 13.63 19.36
N LEU A 29 11.69 14.41 20.02
CA LEU A 29 11.90 15.84 19.69
C LEU A 29 12.36 16.06 18.25
N ASP A 30 12.97 15.05 17.62
CA ASP A 30 13.50 15.08 16.25
C ASP A 30 12.57 14.44 15.21
N GLY A 31 11.40 13.92 15.63
CA GLY A 31 10.40 13.39 14.72
C GLY A 31 9.64 12.17 15.26
N ILE A 32 8.94 11.50 14.36
CA ILE A 32 8.21 10.27 14.66
C ILE A 32 9.11 9.08 14.31
N ARG A 33 9.38 8.22 15.28
CA ARG A 33 10.23 7.04 15.10
C ARG A 33 9.47 5.75 15.32
N HIS A 34 9.91 4.73 14.60
CA HIS A 34 9.53 3.34 14.82
C HIS A 34 10.77 2.48 14.56
N PRO A 35 11.03 1.44 15.38
CA PRO A 35 12.24 0.62 15.26
C PRO A 35 12.38 -0.06 13.89
N GLU A 36 11.25 -0.29 13.22
CA GLU A 36 11.21 -0.79 11.85
C GLU A 36 10.84 0.32 10.85
N ARG A 37 11.69 0.56 9.84
CA ARG A 37 11.34 1.38 8.67
C ARG A 37 10.11 0.82 7.96
N GLY A 38 9.25 1.70 7.44
CA GLY A 38 8.04 1.33 6.70
C GLY A 38 6.92 0.70 7.55
N ALA A 39 6.92 0.85 8.87
CA ALA A 39 5.86 0.30 9.72
C ALA A 39 4.47 0.89 9.43
N VAL A 40 4.35 2.18 9.09
CA VAL A 40 3.07 2.82 8.74
C VAL A 40 2.55 2.18 7.47
N ASP A 41 3.42 2.01 6.46
CA ASP A 41 3.05 1.39 5.19
C ASP A 41 2.49 -0.01 5.42
N ARG A 42 3.12 -0.81 6.28
CA ARG A 42 2.66 -2.16 6.61
C ARG A 42 1.32 -2.18 7.32
N GLU A 43 1.12 -1.32 8.31
CA GLU A 43 -0.16 -1.26 9.03
C GLU A 43 -1.28 -0.77 8.13
N VAL A 44 -0.99 0.16 7.21
CA VAL A 44 -1.93 0.58 6.17
C VAL A 44 -2.25 -0.59 5.23
N ILE A 45 -1.26 -1.32 4.72
CA ILE A 45 -1.50 -2.47 3.84
C ILE A 45 -2.32 -3.54 4.55
N LYS A 46 -1.99 -3.89 5.81
CA LYS A 46 -2.79 -4.84 6.61
C LYS A 46 -4.24 -4.39 6.76
N MET A 47 -4.46 -3.10 7.01
CA MET A 47 -5.80 -2.52 7.06
C MET A 47 -6.51 -2.66 5.70
N LEU A 48 -5.82 -2.37 4.59
CA LEU A 48 -6.40 -2.48 3.25
C LEU A 48 -6.73 -3.94 2.87
N GLU A 49 -5.86 -4.90 3.17
CA GLU A 49 -6.12 -6.33 2.93
C GLU A 49 -7.33 -6.80 3.75
N LYS A 50 -7.41 -6.40 5.02
CA LYS A 50 -8.47 -6.84 5.93
C LYS A 50 -9.80 -6.15 5.65
N ASP A 51 -9.81 -4.82 5.66
CA ASP A 51 -11.03 -4.02 5.70
C ASP A 51 -11.55 -3.70 4.28
N PHE A 52 -10.67 -3.70 3.28
CA PHE A 52 -11.01 -3.48 1.86
C PHE A 52 -10.86 -4.73 0.98
N SER A 53 -10.48 -5.87 1.57
CA SER A 53 -10.27 -7.13 0.84
C SER A 53 -9.27 -6.99 -0.31
N LEU A 54 -8.28 -6.09 -0.19
CA LEU A 54 -7.24 -5.96 -1.21
C LEU A 54 -6.52 -7.30 -1.38
N LYS A 55 -6.18 -7.61 -2.62
CA LYS A 55 -5.40 -8.78 -2.99
C LYS A 55 -4.06 -8.33 -3.53
N SER A 56 -3.00 -9.08 -3.21
CA SER A 56 -1.66 -8.80 -3.71
C SER A 56 -1.33 -9.67 -4.92
N ILE A 57 -0.57 -9.11 -5.86
CA ILE A 57 0.13 -9.83 -6.92
C ILE A 57 1.62 -9.61 -6.71
N ARG A 58 2.39 -10.69 -6.81
CA ARG A 58 3.84 -10.61 -6.70
C ARG A 58 4.47 -10.38 -8.07
N ILE A 59 5.45 -9.49 -8.12
CA ILE A 59 6.25 -9.20 -9.31
C ILE A 59 7.71 -9.54 -8.99
N PRO A 60 8.39 -10.34 -9.82
CA PRO A 60 7.88 -11.03 -11.03
C PRO A 60 6.80 -12.08 -10.74
N ILE A 61 5.90 -12.36 -11.69
CA ILE A 61 4.73 -13.26 -11.47
C ILE A 61 5.13 -14.69 -11.08
N ASN A 62 6.31 -15.14 -11.48
CA ASN A 62 6.82 -16.48 -11.18
C ASN A 62 7.71 -16.55 -9.93
N SER A 63 7.86 -15.42 -9.20
CA SER A 63 8.68 -15.37 -8.00
C SER A 63 7.97 -15.99 -6.80
N THR A 64 8.74 -16.62 -5.92
CA THR A 64 8.29 -17.13 -4.62
C THR A 64 8.58 -16.10 -3.52
N GLU A 65 8.16 -16.41 -2.29
CA GLU A 65 8.45 -15.59 -1.11
C GLU A 65 9.94 -15.45 -0.78
N ASN A 66 10.78 -16.35 -1.31
CA ASN A 66 12.23 -16.34 -1.09
C ASN A 66 12.99 -15.65 -2.24
N ASP A 67 12.29 -15.28 -3.31
CA ASP A 67 12.90 -14.64 -4.48
C ASP A 67 12.75 -13.11 -4.40
N PRO A 68 13.73 -12.35 -4.91
CA PRO A 68 13.60 -10.90 -5.00
C PRO A 68 12.36 -10.49 -5.79
N SER A 69 11.43 -9.83 -5.10
CA SER A 69 10.12 -9.50 -5.63
C SER A 69 9.51 -8.25 -4.98
N CYS A 70 8.43 -7.72 -5.52
CA CYS A 70 7.60 -6.73 -4.84
C CYS A 70 6.13 -7.12 -4.93
N LEU A 71 5.31 -6.52 -4.08
CA LEU A 71 3.87 -6.73 -4.11
C LEU A 71 3.18 -5.49 -4.67
N ILE A 72 2.35 -5.70 -5.68
CA ILE A 72 1.34 -4.74 -6.08
C ILE A 72 -0.01 -5.22 -5.56
N TYR A 73 -0.98 -4.33 -5.40
CA TYR A 73 -2.24 -4.64 -4.78
C TYR A 73 -3.41 -4.21 -5.64
N HIS A 74 -4.53 -4.93 -5.58
CA HIS A 74 -5.72 -4.57 -6.32
C HIS A 74 -7.00 -4.87 -5.54
N THR A 75 -8.08 -4.17 -5.90
CA THR A 75 -9.40 -4.43 -5.35
C THR A 75 -9.99 -5.74 -5.88
N PRO A 76 -10.92 -6.37 -5.13
CA PRO A 76 -11.61 -7.59 -5.58
C PRO A 76 -12.27 -7.40 -6.95
N GLY A 77 -11.93 -8.29 -7.89
CA GLY A 77 -12.49 -8.27 -9.24
C GLY A 77 -12.05 -7.07 -10.09
N ALA A 78 -10.95 -6.38 -9.74
CA ALA A 78 -10.43 -5.26 -10.54
C ALA A 78 -10.25 -5.62 -12.02
N ASN A 79 -9.86 -6.86 -12.32
CA ASN A 79 -9.66 -7.38 -13.68
C ASN A 79 -10.96 -7.63 -14.48
N THR A 80 -12.13 -7.55 -13.85
CA THR A 80 -13.43 -7.69 -14.52
C THR A 80 -14.20 -6.38 -14.60
N LYS A 81 -13.62 -5.28 -14.11
CA LYS A 81 -14.23 -3.95 -14.18
C LYS A 81 -13.99 -3.33 -15.55
N GLU A 82 -14.98 -2.57 -16.02
CA GLU A 82 -14.88 -1.80 -17.27
C GLU A 82 -13.80 -0.72 -17.18
N ASN A 83 -13.67 -0.09 -16.01
CA ASN A 83 -12.70 0.95 -15.76
C ASN A 83 -11.74 0.54 -14.64
N LEU A 84 -10.44 0.70 -14.89
CA LEU A 84 -9.37 0.42 -13.94
C LEU A 84 -8.57 1.69 -13.68
N VAL A 85 -8.37 2.03 -12.40
CA VAL A 85 -7.47 3.10 -11.97
C VAL A 85 -6.17 2.48 -11.46
N VAL A 86 -5.04 2.93 -12.00
CA VAL A 86 -3.72 2.54 -11.51
C VAL A 86 -3.16 3.69 -10.68
N ILE A 87 -2.85 3.42 -9.41
CA ILE A 87 -2.28 4.38 -8.47
C ILE A 87 -0.83 4.01 -8.22
N ALA A 88 0.09 4.86 -8.69
CA ALA A 88 1.51 4.74 -8.43
C ALA A 88 1.89 5.69 -7.29
N THR A 89 2.36 5.15 -6.16
CA THR A 89 2.82 5.96 -5.02
C THR A 89 4.26 6.45 -5.20
N SER A 90 4.72 7.27 -4.25
CA SER A 90 5.99 8.00 -4.35
C SER A 90 7.20 7.26 -3.75
N TYR A 91 8.37 7.85 -3.90
CA TYR A 91 9.67 7.29 -3.50
C TYR A 91 9.81 6.96 -2.00
N SER A 92 9.13 7.69 -1.11
CA SER A 92 9.33 7.58 0.35
C SER A 92 8.28 6.75 1.08
N SER A 93 7.32 6.17 0.36
CA SER A 93 6.11 5.55 0.90
C SER A 93 5.80 4.25 0.19
N GLY A 94 5.39 3.21 0.90
CA GLY A 94 4.91 1.98 0.27
C GLY A 94 3.64 2.20 -0.58
N PRO A 95 3.15 1.17 -1.30
CA PRO A 95 1.97 1.29 -2.17
C PRO A 95 0.70 1.75 -1.43
N GLY A 96 0.59 1.52 -0.12
CA GLY A 96 -0.59 1.92 0.66
C GLY A 96 -0.65 3.40 1.05
N LEU A 97 0.43 4.17 0.90
CA LEU A 97 0.59 5.43 1.62
C LEU A 97 0.98 6.59 0.71
N TRP A 98 0.46 7.79 1.00
CA TRP A 98 0.92 9.02 0.36
C TRP A 98 2.19 9.56 1.01
N ASN A 99 2.15 9.65 2.34
CA ASN A 99 3.21 10.08 3.24
C ASN A 99 2.79 9.68 4.67
N SER A 100 3.73 9.23 5.52
CA SER A 100 3.49 8.91 6.93
C SER A 100 2.94 10.09 7.73
N ALA A 101 3.32 11.32 7.41
CA ALA A 101 2.79 12.53 8.07
C ALA A 101 1.27 12.67 7.86
N SER A 102 0.73 12.23 6.72
CA SER A 102 -0.70 12.29 6.44
C SER A 102 -1.49 11.40 7.39
N VAL A 103 -0.99 10.19 7.67
CA VAL A 103 -1.59 9.27 8.64
C VAL A 103 -1.45 9.80 10.08
N ALA A 104 -0.35 10.50 10.39
CA ALA A 104 -0.18 11.15 11.70
C ALA A 104 -1.29 12.17 11.99
N ILE A 105 -1.64 12.97 10.97
CA ILE A 105 -2.58 14.09 11.12
C ILE A 105 -4.04 13.62 10.98
N HIS A 106 -4.31 12.73 10.02
CA HIS A 106 -5.68 12.39 9.60
C HIS A 106 -6.10 10.96 9.97
N GLY A 107 -5.22 10.19 10.60
CA GLY A 107 -5.43 8.77 10.90
C GLY A 107 -5.28 7.87 9.67
N PHE A 108 -5.33 6.56 9.87
CA PHE A 108 -5.06 5.57 8.83
C PHE A 108 -6.02 5.65 7.64
N LEU A 109 -7.33 5.78 7.89
CA LEU A 109 -8.34 5.76 6.84
C LEU A 109 -8.24 6.97 5.91
N ASN A 110 -8.20 8.18 6.49
CA ASN A 110 -8.22 9.43 5.72
C ASN A 110 -6.82 9.88 5.29
N GLY A 111 -5.78 9.47 6.02
CA GLY A 111 -4.39 9.83 5.72
C GLY A 111 -3.71 8.92 4.70
N SER A 112 -4.32 7.79 4.34
CA SER A 112 -3.79 6.82 3.38
C SER A 112 -4.57 6.83 2.06
N ILE A 113 -4.21 5.91 1.16
CA ILE A 113 -4.94 5.65 -0.09
C ILE A 113 -6.35 5.06 0.14
N ALA A 114 -6.65 4.57 1.34
CA ALA A 114 -7.90 3.90 1.68
C ALA A 114 -9.15 4.74 1.35
N PHE A 115 -9.10 6.03 1.67
CA PHE A 115 -10.18 6.97 1.33
C PHE A 115 -10.48 7.00 -0.18
N LEU A 116 -9.43 7.04 -1.02
CA LEU A 116 -9.57 7.07 -2.47
C LEU A 116 -10.08 5.73 -3.01
N ILE A 117 -9.57 4.60 -2.51
CA ILE A 117 -10.06 3.26 -2.89
C ILE A 117 -11.56 3.15 -2.60
N ASN A 118 -12.02 3.62 -1.43
CA ASN A 118 -13.43 3.57 -1.09
C ASN A 118 -14.28 4.31 -2.13
N GLY A 119 -13.91 5.56 -2.44
CA GLY A 119 -14.65 6.36 -3.44
C GLY A 119 -14.64 5.73 -4.84
N LEU A 120 -13.49 5.23 -5.29
CA LEU A 120 -13.38 4.60 -6.62
C LEU A 120 -14.19 3.30 -6.72
N THR A 121 -14.17 2.47 -5.67
CA THR A 121 -14.93 1.21 -5.65
C THR A 121 -16.43 1.46 -5.58
N GLU A 122 -16.89 2.48 -4.84
CA GLU A 122 -18.30 2.91 -4.84
C GLU A 122 -18.78 3.39 -6.22
N LEU A 123 -17.89 4.01 -7.00
CA LEU A 123 -18.13 4.42 -8.39
C LEU A 123 -18.00 3.26 -9.40
N GLY A 124 -17.68 2.05 -8.94
CA GLY A 124 -17.61 0.86 -9.79
C GLY A 124 -16.25 0.60 -10.45
N TYR A 125 -15.22 1.38 -10.13
CA TYR A 125 -13.87 1.19 -10.68
C TYR A 125 -13.15 0.01 -10.03
N GLY A 126 -12.32 -0.67 -10.83
CA GLY A 126 -11.21 -1.47 -10.33
C GLY A 126 -10.08 -0.56 -9.92
N VAL A 127 -9.30 -0.95 -8.91
CA VAL A 127 -8.12 -0.18 -8.49
C VAL A 127 -6.93 -1.13 -8.42
N LEU A 128 -5.83 -0.74 -9.05
CA LEU A 128 -4.50 -1.34 -8.92
C LEU A 128 -3.58 -0.32 -8.26
N ILE A 129 -2.75 -0.76 -7.33
CA ILE A 129 -1.91 0.07 -6.47
C ILE A 129 -0.51 -0.53 -6.49
N LEU A 130 0.48 0.31 -6.71
CA LEU A 130 1.88 -0.09 -6.76
C LEU A 130 2.76 1.07 -6.30
N ASN A 131 3.97 0.76 -5.86
CA ASN A 131 5.04 1.74 -5.79
C ASN A 131 6.09 1.36 -6.84
N PRO A 132 6.27 2.14 -7.92
CA PRO A 132 7.21 1.77 -8.95
C PRO A 132 8.67 1.94 -8.51
N ASN A 133 8.90 2.54 -7.34
CA ASN A 133 10.22 2.71 -6.75
C ASN A 133 10.63 1.53 -5.87
N GLU A 134 9.75 0.58 -5.56
CA GLU A 134 10.10 -0.66 -4.83
C GLU A 134 10.92 -1.58 -5.74
N ASN A 135 12.17 -1.21 -5.97
CA ASN A 135 13.05 -1.80 -6.97
C ASN A 135 14.13 -2.72 -6.38
N PHE A 136 14.26 -2.72 -5.06
CA PHE A 136 15.29 -3.47 -4.35
C PHE A 136 14.65 -4.43 -3.35
N TRP A 137 15.27 -5.58 -3.15
CA TRP A 137 14.92 -6.59 -2.17
C TRP A 137 15.97 -6.64 -1.06
N SER A 138 15.54 -6.42 0.17
CA SER A 138 16.41 -6.40 1.34
C SER A 138 16.70 -7.81 1.87
N PRO A 139 17.80 -7.99 2.63
CA PRO A 139 18.09 -9.25 3.34
C PRO A 139 16.96 -9.71 4.28
N SER A 140 16.06 -8.81 4.67
CA SER A 140 14.86 -9.12 5.46
C SER A 140 13.75 -9.82 4.66
N GLY A 141 13.95 -10.06 3.36
CA GLY A 141 12.94 -10.67 2.48
C GLY A 141 11.84 -9.69 2.06
N ARG A 142 12.20 -8.42 1.82
CA ARG A 142 11.21 -7.34 1.57
C ARG A 142 11.66 -6.38 0.49
N ALA A 143 10.70 -5.95 -0.32
CA ALA A 143 10.88 -4.85 -1.26
C ALA A 143 11.09 -3.52 -0.52
N VAL A 144 11.98 -2.68 -1.04
CA VAL A 144 12.31 -1.36 -0.49
C VAL A 144 12.60 -0.37 -1.62
N THR A 145 12.40 0.92 -1.35
CA THR A 145 12.50 1.98 -2.36
C THR A 145 13.91 2.55 -2.55
N THR A 146 14.77 2.35 -1.57
CA THR A 146 16.15 2.81 -1.58
C THR A 146 17.08 1.64 -1.42
N ASN A 147 18.19 1.60 -2.16
CA ASN A 147 19.31 0.77 -1.74
C ASN A 147 19.78 1.31 -0.38
N ASP A 148 19.69 0.50 0.67
CA ASP A 148 20.08 0.93 2.01
C ASP A 148 21.57 1.31 1.97
N TYR A 149 22.02 2.21 2.84
CA TYR A 149 23.41 2.68 2.81
C TYR A 149 24.44 1.53 2.95
N SER A 150 24.01 0.35 3.39
CA SER A 150 24.79 -0.89 3.50
C SER A 150 25.05 -1.61 2.16
N GLN A 151 24.39 -1.23 1.05
CA GLN A 151 24.51 -1.88 -0.27
C GLN A 151 24.18 -3.38 -0.32
N GLU A 152 23.50 -3.94 0.69
CA GLU A 152 23.16 -5.37 0.73
C GLU A 152 21.86 -5.73 -0.02
N ASN A 153 21.13 -4.73 -0.52
CA ASN A 153 19.90 -4.99 -1.25
C ASN A 153 20.20 -5.43 -2.67
N ILE A 154 19.43 -6.40 -3.17
CA ILE A 154 19.53 -6.91 -4.53
C ILE A 154 18.42 -6.31 -5.39
N GLU A 155 18.70 -6.03 -6.66
CA GLU A 155 17.69 -5.54 -7.58
C GLU A 155 16.60 -6.58 -7.83
N ILE A 156 15.34 -6.12 -7.92
CA ILE A 156 14.22 -6.99 -8.25
C ILE A 156 14.23 -7.20 -9.77
N PRO A 157 14.33 -8.45 -10.26
CA PRO A 157 14.40 -8.71 -11.69
C PRO A 157 13.20 -8.13 -12.44
N SER A 158 13.44 -7.47 -13.58
CA SER A 158 12.40 -6.81 -14.39
C SER A 158 11.61 -5.69 -13.70
N SER A 159 12.03 -5.28 -12.50
CA SER A 159 11.45 -4.21 -11.70
C SER A 159 12.58 -3.46 -10.95
N ASP A 160 13.75 -3.37 -11.57
CA ASP A 160 14.98 -2.77 -11.08
C ASP A 160 14.98 -1.22 -11.16
N CYS A 161 14.01 -0.63 -11.84
CA CYS A 161 13.78 0.81 -11.86
C CYS A 161 12.29 1.13 -12.07
N LEU A 162 11.93 2.40 -11.91
CA LEU A 162 10.56 2.91 -12.13
C LEU A 162 10.00 2.49 -13.50
N ASP A 163 10.78 2.67 -14.57
CA ASP A 163 10.34 2.38 -15.92
C ASP A 163 10.16 0.88 -16.16
N SER A 164 11.08 0.05 -15.67
CA SER A 164 10.98 -1.40 -15.83
C SER A 164 9.83 -1.97 -15.00
N HIS A 165 9.60 -1.47 -13.77
CA HIS A 165 8.47 -1.86 -12.94
C HIS A 165 7.12 -1.58 -13.62
N LEU A 166 6.93 -0.35 -14.11
CA LEU A 166 5.69 0.03 -14.80
C LEU A 166 5.51 -0.75 -16.10
N LYS A 167 6.58 -0.93 -16.88
CA LYS A 167 6.55 -1.70 -18.13
C LYS A 167 6.24 -3.17 -17.88
N TYR A 168 6.80 -3.78 -16.84
CA TYR A 168 6.53 -5.17 -16.47
C TYR A 168 5.08 -5.33 -16.01
N THR A 169 4.61 -4.46 -15.12
CA THR A 169 3.22 -4.47 -14.64
C THR A 169 2.25 -4.33 -15.80
N TRP A 170 2.51 -3.38 -16.71
CA TRP A 170 1.67 -3.19 -17.89
C TRP A 170 1.56 -4.45 -18.75
N ASN A 171 2.70 -5.10 -19.04
CA ASN A 171 2.72 -6.22 -19.98
C ASN A 171 2.25 -7.55 -19.39
N ASN A 172 2.30 -7.72 -18.07
CA ASN A 172 2.05 -9.02 -17.43
C ASN A 172 0.83 -9.02 -16.49
N VAL A 173 0.36 -7.85 -16.05
CA VAL A 173 -0.78 -7.73 -15.12
C VAL A 173 -1.96 -7.02 -15.76
N LEU A 174 -1.70 -5.95 -16.52
CA LEU A 174 -2.76 -5.07 -17.06
C LEU A 174 -3.25 -5.44 -18.46
N LYS A 175 -2.42 -6.13 -19.26
CA LYS A 175 -2.78 -6.66 -20.59
C LYS A 175 -3.50 -7.99 -20.48
#